data_AF-B0ZQX5-F1
#
_entry.id   AF-B0ZQX5-F1
#
_cell.length_a   1.000
_cell.length_b   1.000
_cell.length_c   1.000
_cell.angle_alpha   90.00
_cell.angle_beta   90.00
_cell.angle_gamma   90.00
#
_symmetry.space_group_name_H-M   'P 1'
#
loop_
_entity.id
_entity.type
_entity.pdbx_description
1 polymer ?
#
loop_
_entity_poly.entity_id
_entity_poly.type
_entity_poly.pdbx_seq_one_letter_code
_entity_poly.pdbx_strand_id
1 'polypeptide(L)'
;MLELRLVQGSLLKKVLESIKDLVTDANFDCSATGFSLQAMDSSHVALVSLLLRSEGFEHYRCDRNMSMGMNLNNMAKMLKCAGNDDIITIKADDGGDTVTFMFESP
;
A
#
# COMPACT_ATOMS: atom_id res chain seq x y z
N MET A 1 -14.17 6.42 2.67
CA MET A 1 -13.73 5.11 3.18
C MET A 1 -12.97 4.39 2.09
N LEU A 2 -11.89 3.71 2.46
CA LEU A 2 -11.06 2.89 1.59
C LEU A 2 -11.02 1.47 2.13
N GLU A 3 -11.25 0.49 1.26
CA GLU A 3 -11.12 -0.93 1.58
C GLU A 3 -10.55 -1.68 0.37
N LEU A 4 -9.35 -2.20 0.54
CA LEU A 4 -8.60 -2.91 -0.51
C LEU A 4 -8.30 -4.33 -0.03
N ARG A 5 -8.72 -5.36 -0.77
CA ARG A 5 -8.46 -6.77 -0.45
C ARG A 5 -7.59 -7.40 -1.51
N LEU A 6 -6.40 -7.85 -1.11
CA LEU A 6 -5.41 -8.47 -1.98
C LEU A 6 -5.21 -9.93 -1.58
N VAL A 7 -5.61 -10.85 -2.47
CA VAL A 7 -5.49 -12.31 -2.24
C VAL A 7 -4.03 -12.72 -2.10
N GLN A 8 -3.15 -12.16 -2.94
CA GLN A 8 -1.72 -12.44 -2.91
C GLN A 8 -0.98 -11.42 -2.04
N GLY A 9 -1.04 -11.57 -0.72
CA GLY A 9 -0.36 -10.67 0.22
C GLY A 9 1.15 -10.55 -0.02
N SER A 10 1.80 -11.61 -0.52
CA SER A 10 3.22 -11.59 -0.87
C SER A 10 3.58 -10.55 -1.94
N LEU A 11 2.64 -10.14 -2.80
CA LEU A 11 2.87 -9.11 -3.81
C LEU A 11 3.15 -7.75 -3.16
N LEU A 12 2.32 -7.34 -2.19
CA LEU A 12 2.50 -6.08 -1.47
C LEU A 12 3.82 -6.08 -0.67
N LYS A 13 4.18 -7.22 -0.06
CA LYS A 13 5.46 -7.40 0.64
C LYS A 13 6.66 -7.17 -0.29
N LYS A 14 6.66 -7.81 -1.47
CA LYS A 14 7.74 -7.69 -2.46
C LYS A 14 7.84 -6.26 -3.00
N VAL A 15 6.70 -5.61 -3.25
CA VAL A 15 6.67 -4.22 -3.69
C VAL A 15 7.31 -3.30 -2.66
N LEU A 16 6.92 -3.40 -1.38
CA LEU A 16 7.52 -2.57 -0.33
C LEU A 16 9.01 -2.82 -0.12
N GLU A 17 9.44 -4.09 -0.12
CA GLU A 17 10.85 -4.44 0.01
C GLU A 17 11.70 -3.86 -1.14
N SER A 18 11.10 -3.65 -2.33
CA SER A 18 11.79 -3.07 -3.48
C SER A 18 11.96 -1.55 -3.41
N ILE A 19 11.13 -0.85 -2.61
CA ILE A 19 11.08 0.64 -2.59
C ILE A 19 11.56 1.27 -1.27
N LYS A 20 11.50 0.53 -0.15
CA LYS A 20 11.80 1.07 1.19
C LYS A 20 13.24 1.57 1.37
N ASP A 21 14.18 1.05 0.58
CA ASP A 21 15.60 1.41 0.66
C ASP A 21 15.90 2.70 -0.14
N LEU A 22 14.98 3.09 -1.03
CA LEU A 22 15.11 4.29 -1.85
C LEU A 22 14.35 5.49 -1.26
N VAL A 23 13.21 5.23 -0.61
CA VAL A 23 12.34 6.26 -0.03
C VAL A 23 11.94 5.84 1.39
N THR A 24 12.04 6.76 2.36
CA THR A 24 11.66 6.47 3.75
C THR A 24 10.18 6.66 4.01
N ASP A 25 9.61 7.75 3.47
CA ASP A 25 8.25 8.20 3.68
C ASP A 25 7.64 8.58 2.34
N ALA A 26 6.46 8.06 2.05
CA ALA A 26 5.80 8.27 0.78
C ALA A 26 4.28 8.35 0.95
N ASN A 27 3.65 9.04 0.02
CA ASN A 27 2.20 9.11 -0.07
C ASN A 27 1.70 8.01 -1.01
N PHE A 28 0.76 7.22 -0.51
CA PHE A 28 -0.03 6.32 -1.33
C PHE A 28 -1.34 7.00 -1.72
N ASP A 29 -1.47 7.27 -3.01
CA ASP A 29 -2.66 7.85 -3.61
C ASP A 29 -3.62 6.74 -4.03
N CYS A 30 -4.80 6.71 -3.41
CA CYS A 30 -5.89 5.82 -3.77
C CYS A 30 -6.90 6.57 -4.64
N SER A 31 -7.26 5.97 -5.77
CA SER A 31 -8.27 6.48 -6.68
C SER A 31 -9.12 5.35 -7.22
N ALA A 32 -10.22 5.64 -7.92
CA ALA A 32 -11.01 4.61 -8.60
C ALA A 32 -10.19 3.73 -9.59
N THR A 33 -9.08 4.26 -10.10
CA THR A 33 -8.21 3.52 -11.05
C THR A 33 -7.27 2.54 -10.35
N GLY A 34 -6.94 2.77 -9.08
CA GLY A 34 -5.99 1.95 -8.36
C GLY A 34 -5.25 2.66 -7.25
N PHE A 35 -4.30 1.92 -6.70
CA PHE A 35 -3.41 2.29 -5.60
C PHE A 35 -2.03 2.63 -6.17
N SER A 36 -1.66 3.91 -6.09
CA SER A 36 -0.43 4.43 -6.68
C SER A 36 0.48 5.09 -5.65
N LEU A 37 1.77 5.14 -5.96
CA LEU A 37 2.77 5.87 -5.19
C LEU A 37 3.76 6.48 -6.16
N GLN A 38 4.06 7.76 -5.97
CA GLN A 38 5.14 8.43 -6.66
C GLN A 38 6.02 9.16 -5.66
N ALA A 39 7.32 8.83 -5.67
CA ALA A 39 8.27 9.45 -4.75
C ALA A 39 9.67 9.54 -5.38
N MET A 40 10.38 10.59 -5.02
CA MET A 40 11.79 10.78 -5.37
C MET A 40 12.68 10.33 -4.21
N ASP A 41 13.88 9.87 -4.54
CA ASP A 41 14.92 9.62 -3.54
C ASP A 41 15.43 10.95 -2.93
N SER A 42 16.20 10.85 -1.84
CA SER A 42 16.73 12.02 -1.13
C SER A 42 17.70 12.88 -1.95
N SER A 43 18.33 12.33 -2.98
CA SER A 43 19.19 13.08 -3.90
C SER A 43 18.44 13.68 -5.10
N HIS A 44 17.15 13.39 -5.25
CA HIS A 44 16.31 13.80 -6.38
C HIS A 44 16.84 13.36 -7.75
N VAL A 45 17.50 12.19 -7.82
CA VAL A 45 18.05 11.61 -9.05
C VAL A 45 17.18 10.47 -9.57
N ALA A 46 16.54 9.71 -8.68
CA ALA A 46 15.71 8.56 -8.98
C ALA A 46 14.25 8.81 -8.57
N LEU A 47 13.33 8.40 -9.44
CA LEU A 47 11.89 8.49 -9.20
C LEU A 47 11.29 7.08 -9.24
N VAL A 48 10.57 6.73 -8.19
CA VAL A 48 9.75 5.53 -8.12
C VAL A 48 8.33 5.90 -8.52
N SER A 49 7.76 5.13 -9.45
CA SER A 49 6.35 5.23 -9.83
C SER A 49 5.74 3.83 -9.75
N LEU A 50 4.85 3.64 -8.78
CA LEU A 50 4.12 2.40 -8.54
C LEU A 50 2.65 2.61 -8.90
N LEU A 51 2.06 1.62 -9.57
CA LEU A 51 0.61 1.54 -9.81
C LEU A 51 0.13 0.10 -9.67
N LEU A 52 -0.73 -0.15 -8.68
CA LEU A 52 -1.52 -1.35 -8.57
C LEU A 52 -2.95 -1.03 -9.02
N ARG A 53 -3.33 -1.55 -10.19
CA ARG A 53 -4.67 -1.31 -10.76
C ARG A 53 -5.75 -1.96 -9.90
N SER A 54 -6.92 -1.32 -9.83
CA SER A 54 -8.06 -1.80 -9.04
C SER A 54 -8.50 -3.22 -9.43
N GLU A 55 -8.37 -3.60 -10.70
CA GLU A 55 -8.64 -4.96 -11.21
C GLU A 55 -7.77 -6.06 -10.60
N GLY A 56 -6.61 -5.71 -10.03
CA GLY A 56 -5.71 -6.66 -9.37
C GLY A 56 -6.12 -7.03 -7.95
N PHE A 57 -7.15 -6.38 -7.41
CA PHE A 57 -7.67 -6.63 -6.07
C PHE A 57 -8.98 -7.43 -6.16
N GLU A 58 -9.20 -8.33 -5.22
CA GLU A 58 -10.48 -9.06 -5.11
C GLU A 58 -11.61 -8.11 -4.73
N HIS A 59 -11.30 -7.18 -3.82
CA HIS A 59 -12.20 -6.11 -3.44
C HIS A 59 -11.44 -4.78 -3.51
N TYR A 60 -11.98 -3.82 -4.26
CA TYR A 60 -11.43 -2.48 -4.35
C TYR A 60 -12.55 -1.47 -4.16
N ARG A 61 -12.58 -0.81 -3.00
CA ARG A 61 -13.51 0.27 -2.70
C ARG A 61 -12.73 1.52 -2.32
N CYS A 62 -12.92 2.57 -3.11
CA CYS A 62 -12.36 3.89 -2.87
C CYS A 62 -13.46 4.92 -3.18
N ASP A 63 -14.16 5.38 -2.14
CA ASP A 63 -15.33 6.26 -2.32
C ASP A 63 -14.92 7.67 -2.78
N ARG A 64 -13.72 8.11 -2.40
CA ARG A 64 -13.11 9.40 -2.75
C ARG A 64 -11.61 9.22 -2.88
N ASN A 65 -10.99 10.04 -3.74
CA ASN A 65 -9.55 10.08 -3.83
C ASN A 65 -8.97 10.47 -2.47
N MET A 66 -8.01 9.67 -1.98
CA MET A 66 -7.34 9.91 -0.71
C MET A 66 -5.86 9.64 -0.83
N SER A 67 -5.07 10.38 -0.06
CA SER A 67 -3.62 10.21 0.04
C SER A 67 -3.29 9.77 1.45
N MET A 68 -2.56 8.67 1.59
CA MET A 68 -2.10 8.14 2.87
C MET A 68 -0.57 8.27 2.95
N GLY A 69 -0.09 9.21 3.77
CA GLY A 69 1.33 9.37 4.05
C GLY A 69 1.79 8.30 5.04
N MET A 70 2.72 7.44 4.62
CA MET A 70 3.17 6.33 5.44
C MET A 70 4.69 6.19 5.42
N ASN A 71 5.24 5.80 6.56
CA ASN A 71 6.64 5.40 6.65
C ASN A 71 6.79 3.97 6.10
N LEU A 72 7.54 3.83 5.01
CA LEU A 72 7.71 2.57 4.28
C LEU A 72 8.47 1.52 5.12
N ASN A 73 9.38 1.96 5.98
CA ASN A 73 10.10 1.05 6.88
C ASN A 73 9.17 0.44 7.95
N ASN A 74 8.27 1.24 8.51
CA ASN A 74 7.28 0.75 9.48
C ASN A 74 6.26 -0.16 8.80
N MET A 75 5.77 0.24 7.62
CA MET A 75 4.84 -0.58 6.84
C MET A 75 5.47 -1.94 6.48
N ALA A 76 6.73 -1.96 6.01
CA ALA A 76 7.45 -3.20 5.72
C ALA A 76 7.60 -4.09 6.97
N LYS A 77 7.87 -3.52 8.15
CA LYS A 77 7.91 -4.28 9.41
C LYS A 77 6.55 -4.90 9.74
N MET A 78 5.45 -4.17 9.55
CA MET A 78 4.10 -4.71 9.78
C MET A 78 3.76 -5.84 8.81
N LEU A 79 4.09 -5.69 7.52
CA LEU A 79 3.83 -6.72 6.52
C LEU A 79 4.67 -8.00 6.70
N LYS A 80 5.75 -7.96 7.50
CA LYS A 80 6.47 -9.19 7.87
C LYS A 80 5.66 -10.11 8.78
N CYS A 81 4.63 -9.60 9.46
CA CYS A 81 3.72 -10.40 10.29
C CYS A 81 2.76 -11.23 9.44
N ALA A 82 2.51 -10.86 8.18
CA ALA A 82 1.70 -11.64 7.25
C ALA A 82 2.50 -12.81 6.67
N GLY A 83 1.86 -13.98 6.56
CA GLY A 83 2.33 -15.11 5.77
C GLY A 83 2.48 -14.77 4.29
N ASN A 84 3.06 -15.69 3.50
CA ASN A 84 3.23 -15.46 2.06
C ASN A 84 1.93 -15.69 1.27
N ASP A 85 1.06 -16.55 1.80
CA ASP A 85 -0.21 -16.94 1.21
C ASP A 85 -1.41 -16.27 1.91
N ASP A 86 -1.15 -15.38 2.87
CA ASP A 86 -2.20 -14.64 3.57
C ASP A 86 -2.80 -13.57 2.66
N ILE A 87 -4.10 -13.37 2.82
CA ILE A 87 -4.87 -12.29 2.23
C ILE A 87 -4.64 -11.03 3.06
N ILE A 88 -4.29 -9.92 2.40
CA ILE A 88 -4.06 -8.63 3.05
C ILE A 88 -5.21 -7.70 2.72
N THR A 89 -5.88 -7.20 3.77
CA THR A 89 -6.90 -6.15 3.63
C THR A 89 -6.39 -4.83 4.22
N ILE A 90 -6.45 -3.76 3.44
CA ILE A 90 -6.08 -2.40 3.85
C ILE A 90 -7.34 -1.59 4.03
N LYS A 91 -7.52 -0.98 5.20
CA LYS A 91 -8.67 -0.13 5.52
C LYS A 91 -8.23 1.24 6.02
N ALA A 92 -8.87 2.28 5.51
CA ALA A 92 -8.70 3.65 5.99
C ALA A 92 -10.02 4.42 5.92
N ASP A 93 -10.32 5.18 6.97
CA ASP A 93 -11.50 6.04 7.03
C ASP A 93 -11.22 7.42 6.43
N ASP A 94 -12.27 8.07 5.92
CA ASP A 94 -12.16 9.42 5.35
C ASP A 94 -11.91 10.42 6.48
N GLY A 95 -10.70 11.00 6.54
CA GLY A 95 -10.26 11.87 7.64
C GLY A 95 -9.73 11.14 8.88
N GLY A 96 -9.47 9.83 8.79
CA GLY A 96 -8.82 9.08 9.87
C GLY A 96 -7.30 9.23 9.87
N ASP A 97 -6.69 9.26 11.06
CA ASP A 97 -5.23 9.34 11.25
C ASP A 97 -4.53 7.96 11.20
N THR A 98 -5.29 6.89 10.95
CA THR A 98 -4.82 5.51 11.04
C THR A 98 -5.18 4.69 9.80
N VAL A 99 -4.27 3.81 9.41
CA VAL A 99 -4.48 2.79 8.38
C VAL A 99 -4.41 1.42 9.05
N THR A 100 -5.43 0.60 8.83
CA THR A 100 -5.53 -0.73 9.41
C THR A 100 -5.15 -1.77 8.36
N PHE A 101 -4.22 -2.66 8.72
CA PHE A 101 -3.85 -3.83 7.93
C PHE A 101 -4.40 -5.08 8.62
N MET A 102 -5.24 -5.84 7.92
CA MET A 102 -5.74 -7.12 8.39
C MET A 102 -5.13 -8.25 7.56
N PHE A 103 -4.67 -9.30 8.24
CA PHE A 103 -4.09 -10.48 7.62
C PHE A 103 -5.00 -11.66 7.92
N GLU A 104 -5.48 -12.32 6.87
CA GLU A 104 -6.35 -13.48 6.97
C GLU A 104 -5.66 -14.66 6.26
N SER A 105 -5.54 -15.79 6.95
CA SER A 105 -5.14 -17.03 6.29
C SER A 105 -6.31 -17.56 5.44
N PRO A 106 -6.03 -18.09 4.24
CA PRO A 106 -7.04 -18.56 3.30
C PRO A 106 -7.84 -19.78 3.78
#